data_AF-A0A950VQ12-F1
#
_entry.id   AF-A0A950VQ12-F1
#
_cell.length_a   1.000
_cell.length_b   1.000
_cell.length_c   1.000
_cell.angle_alpha   90.00
_cell.angle_beta   90.00
_cell.angle_gamma   90.00
#
_symmetry.space_group_name_H-M   'P 1'
#
loop_
_entity.id
_entity.type
_entity.pdbx_description
1 polymer ?
#
loop_
_entity_poly.entity_id
_entity_poly.type
_entity_poly.pdbx_seq_one_letter_code
_entity_poly.pdbx_strand_id
1 'polypeptide(L)'
;MCLTRRDFVTRAALSASLPGLFGRQARAATATAGATPLSPAIVQSFAPIIHFHPDEPYLPCTIEHILKNGALKDVSPKMIEGQSTSRPAICALGDTLWMVYTDSRSSQLYVTYSPDGLVWPQVQQIPGQHTSVPAIAAAWGKLWMAYTDANNSQIWVTSSKNGWDWE
;
A
#
# COMPACT_ATOMS: atom_id res chain seq x y z
N MET A 1 37.87 8.83 -0.40
CA MET A 1 38.93 8.69 0.63
C MET A 1 38.28 8.03 1.84
N CYS A 2 38.76 6.84 2.18
CA CYS A 2 38.19 5.88 3.11
C CYS A 2 38.48 6.28 4.56
N LEU A 3 37.50 6.22 5.47
CA LEU A 3 37.72 6.30 6.91
C LEU A 3 37.47 4.91 7.52
N THR A 4 38.55 4.16 7.66
CA THR A 4 38.65 2.85 8.32
C THR A 4 38.53 2.99 9.83
N ARG A 5 37.58 2.29 10.46
CA ARG A 5 37.55 2.14 11.93
C ARG A 5 38.24 0.84 12.31
N ARG A 6 39.42 0.98 12.93
CA ARG A 6 40.28 -0.07 13.47
C ARG A 6 39.63 -0.77 14.68
N ASP A 7 39.74 -2.09 14.65
CA ASP A 7 39.99 -3.06 15.74
C ASP A 7 39.61 -2.69 17.18
N PHE A 8 38.70 -3.49 17.74
CA PHE A 8 38.83 -3.96 19.12
C PHE A 8 38.43 -5.43 19.19
N VAL A 9 39.45 -6.30 19.10
CA VAL A 9 39.36 -7.72 19.44
C VAL A 9 39.76 -7.85 20.89
N THR A 10 38.87 -8.35 21.76
CA THR A 10 39.29 -9.03 22.99
C THR A 10 38.46 -10.29 23.18
N ARG A 11 39.19 -11.41 23.18
CA ARG A 11 38.73 -12.78 23.42
C ARG A 11 38.13 -12.95 24.81
N ALA A 12 37.11 -13.82 24.90
CA ALA A 12 37.03 -14.80 25.98
C ALA A 12 36.42 -16.08 25.39
N ALA A 13 37.28 -17.05 25.11
CA ALA A 13 36.88 -18.42 24.82
C ALA A 13 36.67 -19.13 26.16
N LEU A 14 35.51 -19.75 26.34
CA LEU A 14 35.33 -20.82 27.30
C LEU A 14 34.65 -21.97 26.55
N SER A 15 35.42 -23.06 26.44
CA SER A 15 35.07 -24.27 25.73
C SER A 15 34.18 -25.15 26.60
N ALA A 16 33.12 -25.71 26.00
CA ALA A 16 32.54 -26.95 26.48
C ALA A 16 31.96 -27.71 25.27
N SER A 17 32.59 -28.83 24.95
CA SER A 17 32.18 -29.82 23.96
C SER A 17 31.03 -30.68 24.49
N LEU A 18 30.06 -31.02 23.63
CA LEU A 18 29.50 -32.37 23.35
C LEU A 18 28.15 -32.26 22.57
N PRO A 19 27.69 -33.32 21.86
CA PRO A 19 27.24 -33.23 20.48
C PRO A 19 25.74 -33.47 20.27
N GLY A 20 25.26 -33.06 19.09
CA GLY A 20 24.14 -33.70 18.40
C GLY A 20 22.74 -33.25 18.81
N LEU A 21 22.14 -32.37 18.01
CA LEU A 21 20.71 -32.37 17.74
C LEU A 21 20.45 -31.47 16.52
N PHE A 22 20.09 -32.10 15.40
CA PHE A 22 19.52 -31.42 14.23
C PHE A 22 18.25 -30.70 14.68
N GLY A 23 18.32 -29.37 14.80
CA GLY A 23 17.20 -28.50 15.11
C GLY A 23 17.23 -27.30 14.17
N ARG A 24 16.10 -27.06 13.48
CA ARG A 24 15.83 -25.91 12.62
C ARG A 24 16.58 -24.65 13.08
N GLN A 25 17.38 -24.05 12.21
CA GLN A 25 17.88 -22.70 12.45
C GLN A 25 16.67 -21.75 12.53
N ALA A 26 16.31 -21.38 13.76
CA ALA A 26 15.47 -20.23 14.01
C ALA A 26 16.25 -19.01 13.50
N ARG A 27 15.76 -18.42 12.41
CA ARG A 27 16.28 -17.17 11.85
C ARG A 27 16.17 -16.13 12.97
N ALA A 28 17.31 -15.74 13.54
CA ALA A 28 17.36 -14.68 14.53
C ALA A 28 16.75 -13.43 13.89
N ALA A 29 15.59 -13.00 14.40
CA ALA A 29 15.04 -11.71 14.07
C ALA A 29 16.06 -10.67 14.58
N THR A 30 16.80 -10.07 13.65
CA THR A 30 17.55 -8.85 13.92
C THR A 30 16.52 -7.81 14.33
N ALA A 31 16.37 -7.59 15.62
CA ALA A 31 15.58 -6.49 16.15
C ALA A 31 16.24 -5.20 15.64
N THR A 32 15.65 -4.61 14.62
CA THR A 32 15.96 -3.23 14.22
C THR A 32 15.71 -2.38 15.46
N ALA A 33 16.76 -1.77 16.00
CA ALA A 33 16.63 -0.84 17.11
C ALA A 33 15.74 0.32 16.62
N GLY A 34 14.45 0.27 16.96
CA GLY A 34 13.54 1.38 16.75
C GLY A 34 14.08 2.54 17.57
N ALA A 35 14.46 3.63 16.92
CA ALA A 35 14.85 4.83 17.61
C ALA A 35 13.68 5.26 18.49
N THR A 36 13.91 5.35 19.81
CA THR A 36 12.90 5.87 20.72
C THR A 36 12.69 7.34 20.37
N PRO A 37 11.45 7.78 20.09
CA PRO A 37 11.21 9.18 19.75
C PRO A 37 11.71 10.09 20.88
N LEU A 38 12.33 11.21 20.52
CA LEU A 38 12.88 12.18 21.47
C LEU A 38 11.74 12.70 22.37
N SER A 39 11.90 12.55 23.68
CA SER A 39 10.88 12.99 24.64
C SER A 39 10.79 14.52 24.68
N PRO A 40 9.62 15.10 25.00
CA PRO A 40 9.47 16.54 25.20
C PRO A 40 10.48 17.12 26.18
N ALA A 41 10.84 16.36 27.22
CA ALA A 41 11.82 16.78 28.22
C ALA A 41 13.23 16.97 27.64
N ILE A 42 13.65 16.11 26.69
CA ILE A 42 14.94 16.24 26.01
C ILE A 42 14.90 17.45 25.06
N VAL A 43 13.80 17.68 24.35
CA VAL A 43 13.68 18.85 23.49
C VAL A 43 13.72 20.14 24.32
N GLN A 44 13.03 20.17 25.46
CA GLN A 44 13.04 21.34 26.34
C GLN A 44 14.42 21.66 26.92
N SER A 45 15.27 20.65 27.14
CA SER A 45 16.63 20.88 27.66
C SER A 45 17.58 21.50 26.63
N PHE A 46 17.35 21.29 25.34
CA PHE A 46 18.21 21.80 24.26
C PHE A 46 17.57 22.96 23.46
N ALA A 47 16.25 23.10 23.48
CA ALA A 47 15.48 24.11 22.77
C ALA A 47 14.30 24.62 23.63
N PRO A 48 14.57 25.39 24.70
CA PRO A 48 13.56 25.79 25.69
C PRO A 48 12.48 26.75 25.15
N ILE A 49 12.68 27.31 23.96
CA ILE A 49 11.70 28.18 23.29
C ILE A 49 10.59 27.40 22.58
N ILE A 50 10.77 26.10 22.37
CA ILE A 50 9.77 25.24 21.74
C ILE A 50 8.78 24.84 22.83
N HIS A 51 7.49 25.07 22.58
CA HIS A 51 6.41 24.61 23.44
C HIS A 51 5.57 23.59 22.68
N PHE A 52 5.40 22.40 23.27
CA PHE A 52 4.50 21.39 22.73
C PHE A 52 3.06 21.66 23.19
N HIS A 53 2.09 21.47 22.28
CA HIS A 53 0.68 21.43 22.67
C HIS A 53 0.43 20.17 23.51
N PRO A 54 -0.50 20.18 24.49
CA PRO A 54 -0.82 19.00 25.31
C PRO A 54 -1.14 17.74 24.49
N ASP A 55 -1.71 17.91 23.31
CA ASP A 55 -2.10 16.81 22.40
C ASP A 55 -1.01 16.40 21.39
N GLU A 56 0.11 17.12 21.34
CA GLU A 56 1.21 16.87 20.39
C GLU A 56 2.56 16.69 21.13
N PRO A 57 2.81 15.53 21.75
CA PRO A 57 4.03 15.26 22.51
C PRO A 57 5.26 14.97 21.63
N TYR A 58 5.16 15.18 20.32
CA TYR A 58 6.21 14.94 19.33
C TYR A 58 6.24 16.09 18.33
N LEU A 59 7.40 16.38 17.75
CA LEU A 59 7.48 17.40 16.70
C LEU A 59 6.63 16.93 15.49
N PRO A 60 5.89 17.84 14.82
CA PRO A 60 5.08 17.48 13.65
C PRO A 60 5.94 16.92 12.50
N CYS A 61 7.25 17.17 12.50
CA CYS A 61 8.20 16.62 11.54
C CYS A 61 8.87 15.30 11.96
N THR A 62 8.59 14.77 13.15
CA THR A 62 9.22 13.50 13.57
C THR A 62 8.71 12.37 12.68
N ILE A 63 9.62 11.55 12.16
CA ILE A 63 9.28 10.39 11.31
C ILE A 63 8.25 9.51 12.01
N GLU A 64 8.35 9.30 13.33
CA GLU A 64 7.39 8.51 14.08
C GLU A 64 5.98 9.13 14.11
N HIS A 65 5.86 10.46 14.16
CA HIS A 65 4.56 11.15 14.10
C HIS A 65 3.96 11.04 12.69
N ILE A 66 4.78 11.22 11.66
CA ILE A 66 4.38 11.05 10.25
C ILE A 66 3.96 9.59 9.97
N LEU A 67 4.64 8.60 10.55
CA LEU A 67 4.30 7.19 10.37
C LEU A 67 3.08 6.75 11.20
N LYS A 68 2.89 7.31 12.41
CA LYS A 68 1.72 6.97 13.26
C LYS A 68 0.44 7.65 12.80
N ASN A 69 0.53 8.91 12.39
CA ASN A 69 -0.63 9.76 12.13
C ASN A 69 -0.81 10.11 10.64
N GLY A 70 0.21 9.91 9.81
CA GLY A 70 0.10 10.12 8.37
C GLY A 70 -0.65 8.98 7.66
N ALA A 71 -0.85 9.16 6.35
CA ALA A 71 -1.48 8.18 5.47
C ALA A 71 -0.71 6.85 5.33
N LEU A 72 0.48 6.76 5.93
CA LEU A 72 1.33 5.57 5.97
C LEU A 72 1.02 4.69 7.19
N LYS A 73 -0.27 4.44 7.48
CA LYS A 73 -0.66 3.40 8.45
C LYS A 73 -0.47 2.04 7.82
N ASP A 74 -0.07 1.04 8.61
CA ASP A 74 0.18 -0.36 8.22
C ASP A 74 -0.67 -0.83 7.02
N VAL A 75 -0.09 -0.70 5.81
CA VAL A 75 -0.74 -1.02 4.52
C VAL A 75 -0.52 -2.50 4.21
N SER A 76 -0.78 -3.37 5.20
CA SER A 76 -0.75 -4.80 4.97
C SER A 76 -1.76 -5.13 3.85
N PRO A 77 -1.31 -5.69 2.71
CA PRO A 77 -2.18 -5.86 1.54
C PRO A 77 -3.30 -6.83 1.90
N LYS A 78 -4.54 -6.39 1.71
CA LYS A 78 -5.73 -7.21 1.91
C LYS A 78 -6.19 -7.78 0.58
N MET A 79 -6.29 -9.10 0.51
CA MET A 79 -6.85 -9.78 -0.66
C MET A 79 -8.35 -9.46 -0.78
N ILE A 80 -8.81 -9.20 -2.00
CA ILE A 80 -10.24 -9.08 -2.33
C ILE A 80 -10.70 -10.44 -2.82
N GLU A 81 -11.53 -11.12 -2.00
CA GLU A 81 -12.02 -12.47 -2.31
C GLU A 81 -12.83 -12.50 -3.62
N GLY A 82 -12.58 -13.50 -4.46
CA GLY A 82 -13.34 -13.74 -5.69
C GLY A 82 -13.06 -12.78 -6.85
N GLN A 83 -12.10 -11.85 -6.70
CA GLN A 83 -11.70 -10.92 -7.74
C GLN A 83 -10.23 -11.15 -8.09
N SER A 84 -9.94 -11.50 -9.35
CA SER A 84 -8.57 -11.78 -9.78
C SER A 84 -8.34 -11.29 -11.21
N THR A 85 -7.22 -10.60 -11.41
CA THR A 85 -6.80 -10.07 -12.71
C THR A 85 -5.30 -9.80 -12.69
N SER A 86 -4.70 -9.64 -13.86
CA SER A 86 -3.34 -9.10 -13.97
C SER A 86 -3.30 -7.58 -14.20
N ARG A 87 -4.45 -6.98 -14.54
CA ARG A 87 -4.52 -5.60 -15.06
C ARG A 87 -5.78 -4.87 -14.56
N PRO A 88 -5.82 -4.50 -13.27
CA PRO A 88 -6.90 -3.67 -12.74
C PRO A 88 -6.67 -2.19 -13.10
N ALA A 89 -7.76 -1.45 -13.24
CA ALA A 89 -7.76 0.01 -13.35
C ALA A 89 -8.70 0.59 -12.28
N ILE A 90 -8.29 1.66 -11.61
CA ILE A 90 -9.05 2.26 -10.50
C ILE A 90 -9.05 3.79 -10.61
N CYS A 91 -10.16 4.42 -10.25
CA CYS A 91 -10.26 5.87 -10.12
C CYS A 91 -11.24 6.27 -9.02
N ALA A 92 -11.15 7.51 -8.53
CA ALA A 92 -12.10 8.07 -7.57
C ALA A 92 -13.15 8.93 -8.29
N LEU A 93 -14.42 8.76 -7.95
CA LEU A 93 -15.52 9.66 -8.33
C LEU A 93 -16.26 10.07 -7.06
N GLY A 94 -16.10 11.34 -6.66
CA GLY A 94 -16.53 11.80 -5.35
C GLY A 94 -15.75 11.07 -4.24
N ASP A 95 -16.46 10.56 -3.24
CA ASP A 95 -15.89 9.82 -2.12
C ASP A 95 -15.83 8.30 -2.36
N THR A 96 -16.11 7.85 -3.59
CA THR A 96 -16.17 6.43 -3.93
C THR A 96 -15.05 6.06 -4.90
N LEU A 97 -14.33 4.99 -4.59
CA LEU A 97 -13.40 4.35 -5.51
C LEU A 97 -14.14 3.40 -6.44
N TRP A 98 -13.80 3.44 -7.72
CA TRP A 98 -14.33 2.57 -8.75
C TRP A 98 -13.18 1.79 -9.36
N MET A 99 -13.33 0.47 -9.44
CA MET A 99 -12.34 -0.41 -10.04
C MET A 99 -12.99 -1.18 -11.19
N VAL A 100 -12.28 -1.21 -12.32
CA VAL A 100 -12.60 -2.02 -13.48
C VAL A 100 -11.47 -3.00 -13.73
N TYR A 101 -11.82 -4.24 -14.05
CA TYR A 101 -10.86 -5.28 -14.34
C TYR A 101 -11.43 -6.32 -15.31
N THR A 102 -10.54 -7.09 -15.92
CA THR A 102 -10.90 -8.28 -16.71
C THR A 102 -10.82 -9.52 -15.83
N ASP A 103 -11.67 -10.51 -16.08
CA ASP A 103 -11.48 -11.82 -15.45
C ASP A 103 -10.14 -12.45 -15.87
N SER A 104 -9.58 -13.26 -14.98
CA SER A 104 -8.34 -14.01 -15.19
C SER A 104 -8.36 -14.94 -16.40
N ARG A 105 -9.55 -15.37 -16.83
CA ARG A 105 -9.75 -16.35 -17.91
C ARG A 105 -10.53 -15.79 -19.12
N SER A 106 -10.90 -14.52 -19.10
CA SER A 106 -11.76 -13.91 -20.11
C SER A 106 -11.39 -12.44 -20.36
N SER A 107 -11.62 -11.96 -21.57
CA SER A 107 -11.52 -10.53 -21.90
C SER A 107 -12.73 -9.72 -21.42
N GLN A 108 -13.73 -10.36 -20.81
CA GLN A 108 -14.91 -9.71 -20.26
C GLN A 108 -14.54 -8.73 -19.14
N LEU A 109 -15.07 -7.51 -19.24
CA LEU A 109 -14.92 -6.48 -18.23
C LEU A 109 -15.93 -6.58 -17.09
N TYR A 110 -15.45 -6.27 -15.89
CA TYR A 110 -16.20 -6.18 -14.66
C TYR A 110 -15.92 -4.86 -13.95
N VAL A 111 -16.91 -4.38 -13.22
CA VAL A 111 -16.83 -3.18 -12.38
C VAL A 111 -17.21 -3.52 -10.94
N THR A 112 -16.52 -2.88 -10.01
CA THR A 112 -16.83 -2.89 -8.57
C THR A 112 -16.51 -1.51 -7.99
N TYR A 113 -16.99 -1.25 -6.77
CA TYR A 113 -16.77 0.03 -6.09
C TYR A 113 -16.43 -0.18 -4.61
N SER A 114 -15.87 0.85 -3.99
CA SER A 114 -15.56 0.87 -2.58
C SER A 114 -15.66 2.29 -2.02
N PRO A 115 -16.54 2.53 -1.03
CA PRO A 115 -16.60 3.81 -0.33
C PRO A 115 -15.46 4.03 0.66
N ASP A 116 -14.78 2.97 1.10
CA ASP A 116 -13.77 3.02 2.17
C ASP A 116 -12.37 2.55 1.73
N GLY A 117 -12.25 2.00 0.51
CA GLY A 117 -11.03 1.38 -0.01
C GLY A 117 -10.68 0.02 0.62
N LEU A 118 -11.47 -0.46 1.59
CA LEU A 118 -11.19 -1.66 2.38
C LEU A 118 -12.14 -2.82 2.06
N VAL A 119 -13.37 -2.50 1.65
CA VAL A 119 -14.41 -3.45 1.29
C VAL A 119 -14.85 -3.17 -0.14
N TRP A 120 -14.86 -4.22 -0.95
CA TRP A 120 -15.18 -4.15 -2.38
C TRP A 120 -16.39 -5.06 -2.68
N PRO A 121 -17.60 -4.65 -2.28
CA PRO A 121 -18.81 -5.42 -2.50
C PRO A 121 -19.33 -5.19 -3.93
N GLN A 122 -20.02 -6.21 -4.46
CA GLN A 122 -20.69 -6.17 -5.77
C GLN A 122 -19.72 -6.09 -6.97
N VAL A 123 -19.63 -7.20 -7.69
CA VAL A 123 -18.99 -7.29 -9.00
C VAL A 123 -20.09 -7.36 -10.04
N GLN A 124 -20.10 -6.42 -10.97
CA GLN A 124 -21.04 -6.42 -12.10
C GLN A 124 -20.29 -6.56 -13.41
N GLN A 125 -20.82 -7.37 -14.31
CA GLN A 125 -20.31 -7.48 -15.67
C GLN A 125 -20.70 -6.23 -16.48
N ILE A 126 -19.78 -5.68 -17.27
CA ILE A 126 -20.07 -4.63 -18.24
C ILE A 126 -20.42 -5.29 -19.59
N PRO A 127 -21.69 -5.33 -20.00
CA PRO A 127 -22.11 -6.13 -21.17
C PRO A 127 -21.48 -5.62 -22.47
N GLY A 128 -21.03 -6.55 -23.33
CA GLY A 128 -20.55 -6.25 -24.68
C GLY A 128 -19.19 -5.56 -24.76
N GLN A 129 -18.51 -5.35 -23.63
CA GLN A 129 -17.20 -4.69 -23.59
C GLN A 129 -16.12 -5.70 -23.21
N HIS A 130 -15.18 -5.88 -24.12
CA HIS A 130 -14.10 -6.85 -24.02
C HIS A 130 -12.76 -6.19 -24.29
N THR A 131 -11.78 -6.41 -23.40
CA THR A 131 -10.42 -5.88 -23.55
C THR A 131 -9.42 -6.76 -22.83
N SER A 132 -8.15 -6.47 -23.03
CA SER A 132 -7.06 -7.02 -22.22
C SER A 132 -6.45 -5.99 -21.28
N VAL A 133 -6.72 -4.69 -21.46
CA VAL A 133 -6.19 -3.59 -20.65
C VAL A 133 -7.25 -2.47 -20.57
N PRO A 134 -8.02 -2.36 -19.48
CA PRO A 134 -8.89 -1.20 -19.27
C PRO A 134 -8.11 0.01 -18.76
N ALA A 135 -8.55 1.21 -19.10
CA ALA A 135 -8.15 2.45 -18.46
C ALA A 135 -9.40 3.23 -18.05
N ILE A 136 -9.46 3.69 -16.80
CA ILE A 136 -10.62 4.44 -16.27
C ILE A 136 -10.16 5.75 -15.64
N ALA A 137 -10.96 6.80 -15.82
CA ALA A 137 -10.77 8.10 -15.20
C ALA A 137 -12.12 8.72 -14.82
N ALA A 138 -12.13 9.55 -13.77
CA ALA A 138 -13.29 10.37 -13.45
C ALA A 138 -13.11 11.77 -14.05
N ALA A 139 -14.09 12.22 -14.83
CA ALA A 139 -14.11 13.56 -15.42
C ALA A 139 -15.55 14.06 -15.61
N TRP A 140 -15.77 15.35 -15.33
CA TRP A 140 -17.08 16.00 -15.48
C TRP A 140 -18.24 15.29 -14.74
N GLY A 141 -17.96 14.75 -13.56
CA GLY A 141 -18.96 14.03 -12.75
C GLY A 141 -19.37 12.67 -13.33
N LYS A 142 -18.58 12.12 -14.27
CA LYS A 142 -18.77 10.79 -14.85
C LYS A 142 -17.49 9.97 -14.75
N LEU A 143 -17.64 8.65 -14.83
CA LEU A 143 -16.57 7.73 -15.16
C LEU A 143 -16.42 7.68 -16.68
N TRP A 144 -15.18 7.65 -17.13
CA TRP A 144 -14.79 7.48 -18.52
C TRP A 144 -13.86 6.29 -18.59
N MET A 145 -14.16 5.36 -19.49
CA MET A 145 -13.34 4.19 -19.72
C MET A 145 -12.88 4.16 -21.16
N ALA A 146 -11.58 3.96 -21.35
CA ALA A 146 -10.99 3.67 -22.65
C ALA A 146 -10.48 2.23 -22.65
N TYR A 147 -10.72 1.50 -23.73
CA TYR A 147 -10.29 0.11 -23.84
C TYR A 147 -10.08 -0.29 -25.29
N THR A 148 -9.18 -1.24 -25.51
CA THR A 148 -8.94 -1.84 -26.83
C THR A 148 -9.88 -3.01 -27.06
N ASP A 149 -10.52 -3.08 -28.22
CA ASP A 149 -11.28 -4.26 -28.64
C ASP A 149 -10.36 -5.49 -28.68
N ALA A 150 -10.87 -6.59 -28.13
CA ALA A 150 -10.11 -7.85 -28.03
C ALA A 150 -9.71 -8.43 -29.41
N ASN A 151 -10.40 -8.09 -30.49
CA ASN A 151 -10.24 -8.71 -31.81
C ASN A 151 -9.48 -7.84 -32.83
N ASN A 152 -9.50 -6.51 -32.71
CA ASN A 152 -8.96 -5.63 -33.75
C ASN A 152 -8.12 -4.45 -33.25
N SER A 153 -7.82 -4.37 -31.95
CA SER A 153 -7.00 -3.30 -31.34
C SER A 153 -7.52 -1.88 -31.55
N GLN A 154 -8.77 -1.71 -32.02
CA GLN A 154 -9.43 -0.40 -32.04
C GLN A 154 -9.69 0.06 -30.60
N ILE A 155 -9.58 1.37 -30.38
CA ILE A 155 -9.81 1.98 -29.09
C ILE A 155 -11.25 2.47 -29.03
N TRP A 156 -11.96 2.05 -27.99
CA TRP A 156 -13.32 2.46 -27.67
C TRP A 156 -13.29 3.32 -26.42
N VAL A 157 -14.24 4.26 -26.34
CA VAL A 157 -14.47 5.09 -25.17
C VAL A 157 -15.93 4.99 -24.78
N THR A 158 -16.19 4.69 -23.52
CA THR A 158 -17.53 4.67 -22.92
C THR A 158 -17.54 5.53 -21.67
N SER A 159 -18.72 6.01 -21.28
CA SER A 159 -18.90 6.82 -20.09
C SER A 159 -20.02 6.27 -19.21
N SER A 160 -19.97 6.56 -17.92
CA SER A 160 -21.02 6.18 -16.98
C SER A 160 -21.23 7.24 -15.91
N LYS A 161 -22.49 7.53 -15.59
CA LYS A 161 -22.84 8.43 -14.47
C LYS A 161 -22.84 7.72 -13.12
N ASN A 162 -23.07 6.40 -13.11
CA ASN A 162 -23.32 5.62 -11.90
C ASN A 162 -22.40 4.40 -11.78
N GLY A 163 -21.52 4.14 -12.76
CA GLY A 163 -20.62 3.00 -12.83
C GLY A 163 -21.26 1.67 -13.22
N TRP A 164 -22.58 1.62 -13.38
CA TRP A 164 -23.32 0.40 -13.72
C TRP A 164 -23.79 0.40 -15.17
N ASP A 165 -24.28 1.56 -15.63
CA ASP A 165 -24.78 1.75 -16.97
C ASP A 165 -23.73 2.51 -17.80
N TRP A 166 -23.26 1.88 -18.88
CA TRP A 166 -22.19 2.42 -19.73
C TRP A 166 -22.74 2.76 -21.11
N GLU A 167 -22.49 4.01 -21.55
CA GLU A 167 -22.91 4.59 -22.84
C GLU A 167 -21.72 5.02 -23.69
#